data_AF-A0A151AAS5-F1
#
_entry.id   AF-A0A151AAS5-F1
#
_cell.length_a   1.000
_cell.length_b   1.000
_cell.length_c   1.000
_cell.angle_alpha   90.00
_cell.angle_beta   90.00
_cell.angle_gamma   90.00
#
_symmetry.space_group_name_H-M   'P 1'
#
loop_
_entity.id
_entity.type
_entity.pdbx_description
1 polymer ?
#
loop_
_entity_poly.entity_id
_entity_poly.type
_entity_poly.pdbx_seq_one_letter_code
_entity_poly.pdbx_strand_id
1 'polypeptide(L)'
;MDRRNFFTSVGIASGMLLGGTTPGRGVRSDLSRGDDTEESSNRINTADDLVELSTVELLELDNEAVRRPFDPAVGGGAAYNADEFAGASGYPHGGTFARSDGDYVVSTADQLEDATDAAESDATIWIEGDAAIDVTGLSCTLASGVTIASDRGRDGSEGALLYQDHNEFNTFLKTGGDDIRITGIRFSGPEHEYWDLEERDVSSIYDVGITWALTIDDDDRIEIDNCQFSGFTYTGIRVGMWGDYRCDGIYVHHCEFVNNPSPSLGYGVNVYGGDPLLEYNYFDNNRRSVVGVGGDLPVNYVVRNNLFGPRTRLAPIDVHGGTVNDMDEPQAGVRMIIDNNVVLSEEGIRSGSPQPAVVIRGVPRERAYVRGNWFFTSRAPPFSADEGTGDGGGAIRQWTDRYTAITAFNNITGKLDPVADIGLAGTAWDPRRDRSRQSNGE
;
A
#
# COMPACT_ATOMS: atom_id res chain seq x y z
N MET A 1 -19.18 1.41 -19.37
CA MET A 1 -20.02 1.42 -18.14
C MET A 1 -20.62 2.81 -17.96
N ASP A 2 -21.91 2.93 -17.63
CA ASP A 2 -22.61 4.23 -17.48
C ASP A 2 -22.26 4.92 -16.14
N ARG A 3 -22.01 6.24 -16.18
CA ARG A 3 -21.54 7.10 -15.07
C ARG A 3 -22.33 6.92 -13.76
N ARG A 4 -23.62 6.56 -13.84
CA ARG A 4 -24.49 6.41 -12.66
C ARG A 4 -24.25 5.14 -11.85
N ASN A 5 -23.81 4.05 -12.48
CA ASN A 5 -23.50 2.82 -11.75
C ASN A 5 -22.15 2.93 -11.00
N PHE A 6 -21.28 3.83 -11.47
CA PHE A 6 -19.96 4.05 -10.89
C PHE A 6 -20.00 4.87 -9.58
N PHE A 7 -20.87 5.88 -9.45
CA PHE A 7 -20.96 6.66 -8.19
C PHE A 7 -21.50 5.85 -6.99
N THR A 8 -22.32 4.83 -7.24
CA THR A 8 -22.70 3.84 -6.22
C THR A 8 -21.58 2.85 -5.89
N SER A 9 -20.57 2.71 -6.76
CA SER A 9 -19.41 1.83 -6.59
C SER A 9 -18.13 2.59 -6.22
N VAL A 10 -18.22 3.79 -5.63
CA VAL A 10 -17.03 4.49 -5.09
C VAL A 10 -17.24 5.02 -3.67
N GLY A 11 -18.43 4.83 -3.07
CA GLY A 11 -18.61 5.00 -1.61
C GLY A 11 -18.15 6.34 -1.03
N ILE A 12 -18.12 7.41 -1.82
CA ILE A 12 -17.98 8.76 -1.26
C ILE A 12 -19.35 9.13 -0.72
N ALA A 13 -19.50 9.03 0.60
CA ALA A 13 -20.54 9.76 1.30
C ALA A 13 -20.35 11.25 0.96
N SER A 14 -21.29 11.81 0.19
CA SER A 14 -21.46 13.24 -0.02
C SER A 14 -21.62 13.94 1.34
N GLY A 15 -20.52 14.33 1.98
CA GLY A 15 -20.56 14.93 3.31
C GLY A 15 -19.33 15.76 3.71
N MET A 16 -18.27 15.83 2.90
CA MET A 16 -17.11 16.68 3.17
C MET A 16 -16.80 17.59 1.98
N LEU A 17 -17.78 18.42 1.63
CA LEU A 17 -17.59 19.64 0.85
C LEU A 17 -18.74 20.57 1.23
N LEU A 18 -18.45 21.54 2.09
CA LEU A 18 -18.95 22.92 2.08
C LEU A 18 -18.64 23.59 3.43
N GLY A 19 -17.83 24.64 3.38
CA GLY A 19 -17.46 25.43 4.55
C GLY A 19 -18.57 26.37 5.02
N GLY A 20 -18.45 26.74 6.30
CA GLY A 20 -18.92 28.02 6.85
C GLY A 20 -20.38 28.09 7.27
N THR A 21 -20.63 28.04 8.59
CA THR A 21 -21.36 29.10 9.34
C THR A 21 -21.49 28.71 10.83
N THR A 22 -20.99 29.58 11.72
CA THR A 22 -21.49 29.73 13.12
C THR A 22 -22.97 30.13 13.11
N PRO A 23 -23.82 29.83 14.13
CA PRO A 23 -23.61 30.30 15.52
C PRO A 23 -24.23 29.47 16.68
N GLY A 24 -23.80 29.74 17.92
CA GLY A 24 -24.74 30.08 19.01
C GLY A 24 -25.03 29.07 20.14
N ARG A 25 -24.43 29.35 21.31
CA ARG A 25 -25.07 29.46 22.65
C ARG A 25 -26.04 28.34 23.12
N GLY A 26 -25.47 27.39 23.87
CA GLY A 26 -25.78 27.09 25.28
C GLY A 26 -27.19 26.65 25.71
N VAL A 27 -27.27 25.44 26.28
CA VAL A 27 -28.16 25.12 27.41
C VAL A 27 -27.44 24.16 28.36
N ARG A 28 -27.35 24.56 29.64
CA ARG A 28 -27.00 23.70 30.78
C ARG A 28 -28.22 22.85 31.15
N SER A 29 -28.00 21.60 31.53
CA SER A 29 -28.85 20.94 32.53
C SER A 29 -28.01 20.00 33.40
N ASP A 30 -27.84 20.45 34.64
CA ASP A 30 -27.45 19.67 35.82
C ASP A 30 -28.39 18.47 36.01
N LEU A 31 -27.84 17.27 36.21
CA LEU A 31 -28.48 16.23 37.03
C LEU A 31 -27.41 15.40 37.75
N SER A 32 -27.18 15.81 39.00
CA SER A 32 -26.95 15.04 40.23
C SER A 32 -26.21 13.69 40.23
N ARG A 33 -25.10 13.71 40.97
CA ARG A 33 -24.43 12.62 41.69
C ARG A 33 -25.38 11.59 42.33
N GLY A 34 -25.02 10.32 42.16
CA GLY A 34 -25.27 9.20 43.07
C GLY A 34 -24.09 8.23 42.93
N ASP A 35 -23.41 7.98 44.05
CA ASP A 35 -22.15 7.22 44.17
C ASP A 35 -22.41 5.74 44.45
N ASP A 36 -21.35 4.94 44.30
CA ASP A 36 -21.13 3.57 44.79
C ASP A 36 -21.63 2.38 43.94
N THR A 37 -20.77 1.78 43.12
CA THR A 37 -19.88 0.67 43.57
C THR A 37 -19.10 0.05 42.39
N GLU A 38 -17.85 -0.32 42.70
CA GLU A 38 -16.79 -0.93 41.89
C GLU A 38 -17.23 -1.93 40.80
N GLU A 39 -16.96 -1.58 39.55
CA GLU A 39 -16.51 -2.54 38.53
C GLU A 39 -15.34 -1.90 37.76
N SER A 40 -14.21 -2.61 37.78
CA SER A 40 -12.92 -2.19 37.24
C SER A 40 -13.00 -1.93 35.74
N SER A 41 -13.10 -0.65 35.35
CA SER A 41 -12.88 -0.21 33.98
C SER A 41 -11.38 0.10 33.79
N ASN A 42 -10.67 -0.83 33.14
CA ASN A 42 -9.34 -0.56 32.59
C ASN A 42 -9.48 0.50 31.48
N ARG A 43 -9.43 1.76 31.86
CA ARG A 43 -9.39 2.92 30.96
C ARG A 43 -7.94 3.26 30.66
N ILE A 44 -7.45 2.78 29.53
CA ILE A 44 -6.15 3.10 28.95
C ILE A 44 -6.22 4.55 28.44
N ASN A 45 -5.44 5.48 29.01
CA ASN A 45 -5.51 6.91 28.68
C ASN A 45 -4.15 7.55 28.34
N THR A 46 -3.03 6.82 28.42
CA THR A 46 -1.68 7.36 28.13
C THR A 46 -0.77 6.34 27.42
N ALA A 47 0.30 6.83 26.77
CA ALA A 47 1.31 5.98 26.10
C ALA A 47 2.04 5.01 27.07
N ASP A 48 1.98 5.28 28.37
CA ASP A 48 2.59 4.46 29.42
C ASP A 48 1.67 3.29 29.87
N ASP A 49 0.41 3.23 29.43
CA ASP A 49 -0.54 2.15 29.77
C ASP A 49 -0.43 0.92 28.84
N LEU A 50 0.56 0.89 27.93
CA LEU A 50 0.78 -0.16 26.94
C LEU A 50 1.68 -1.30 27.42
N VAL A 51 1.38 -1.97 28.54
CA VAL A 51 1.92 -3.33 28.79
C VAL A 51 0.97 -4.13 29.69
N GLU A 52 0.27 -5.12 29.11
CA GLU A 52 0.25 -6.50 29.60
C GLU A 52 -0.27 -7.40 28.45
N LEU A 53 0.62 -7.71 27.49
CA LEU A 53 0.48 -8.92 26.67
C LEU A 53 1.18 -10.07 27.37
N SER A 54 0.58 -11.24 27.33
CA SER A 54 1.13 -12.43 27.96
C SER A 54 2.48 -12.77 27.32
N THR A 55 3.44 -13.21 28.14
CA THR A 55 4.82 -13.50 27.72
C THR A 55 4.90 -14.54 26.59
N VAL A 56 3.84 -15.32 26.37
CA VAL A 56 3.75 -16.36 25.33
C VAL A 56 3.43 -15.76 23.96
N GLU A 57 2.52 -14.78 23.88
CA GLU A 57 2.21 -14.07 22.61
C GLU A 57 3.39 -13.22 22.12
N LEU A 58 4.17 -12.66 23.05
CA LEU A 58 5.43 -11.98 22.73
C LEU A 58 6.50 -12.94 22.20
N LEU A 59 6.60 -14.16 22.74
CA LEU A 59 7.61 -15.14 22.36
C LEU A 59 7.31 -15.88 21.05
N GLU A 60 6.04 -16.07 20.70
CA GLU A 60 5.66 -16.61 19.39
C GLU A 60 5.86 -15.57 18.27
N LEU A 61 5.72 -14.28 18.57
CA LEU A 61 5.97 -13.18 17.63
C LEU A 61 7.46 -12.82 17.44
N ASP A 62 8.31 -13.07 18.45
CA ASP A 62 9.76 -12.82 18.37
C ASP A 62 10.54 -13.91 17.60
N ASN A 63 9.94 -15.08 17.34
CA ASN A 63 10.67 -16.24 16.79
C ASN A 63 10.75 -16.33 15.25
N GLU A 64 10.00 -15.52 14.49
CA GLU A 64 10.14 -15.46 13.02
C GLU A 64 10.95 -14.24 12.52
N ALA A 65 11.19 -13.25 13.37
CA ALA A 65 11.90 -12.03 12.99
C ALA A 65 13.42 -12.14 13.26
N VAL A 66 14.09 -13.05 12.55
CA VAL A 66 15.51 -12.78 12.22
C VAL A 66 15.47 -11.54 11.34
N ARG A 67 15.69 -10.38 11.98
CA ARG A 67 15.80 -9.04 11.41
C ARG A 67 16.65 -9.06 10.14
N ARG A 68 16.04 -9.31 8.98
CA ARG A 68 16.69 -9.13 7.69
C ARG A 68 16.49 -7.68 7.29
N PRO A 69 17.57 -6.96 7.01
CA PRO A 69 17.45 -5.60 6.55
C PRO A 69 16.75 -5.49 5.21
N PHE A 70 16.00 -4.39 5.01
CA PHE A 70 15.72 -3.89 3.66
C PHE A 70 17.06 -3.49 3.03
N ASP A 71 17.46 -4.17 1.96
CA ASP A 71 18.58 -3.78 1.12
C ASP A 71 18.01 -2.92 -0.03
N PRO A 72 18.48 -1.67 -0.23
CA PRO A 72 18.06 -0.85 -1.38
C PRO A 72 18.34 -1.50 -2.73
N ALA A 73 19.28 -2.45 -2.82
CA ALA A 73 19.52 -3.28 -4.00
C ALA A 73 18.46 -4.39 -4.19
N VAL A 74 17.70 -4.71 -3.13
CA VAL A 74 16.59 -5.67 -3.10
C VAL A 74 15.24 -4.96 -3.27
N GLY A 75 15.14 -3.67 -2.97
CA GLY A 75 13.89 -2.93 -3.02
C GLY A 75 13.44 -2.57 -4.43
N GLY A 76 12.85 -3.53 -5.15
CA GLY A 76 11.96 -3.40 -6.31
C GLY A 76 12.31 -2.44 -7.45
N GLY A 77 13.50 -1.86 -7.44
CA GLY A 77 13.90 -0.77 -8.32
C GLY A 77 14.38 -1.26 -9.70
N ALA A 78 14.69 -0.34 -10.61
CA ALA A 78 15.41 -0.64 -11.87
C ALA A 78 16.77 -1.37 -11.67
N ALA A 79 17.26 -1.43 -10.44
CA ALA A 79 18.46 -2.17 -10.04
C ALA A 79 18.16 -3.59 -9.51
N TYR A 80 16.90 -3.99 -9.34
CA TYR A 80 16.53 -5.34 -8.97
C TYR A 80 16.80 -6.29 -10.13
N ASN A 81 17.66 -7.28 -9.88
CA ASN A 81 17.95 -8.34 -10.82
C ASN A 81 17.34 -9.65 -10.30
N ALA A 82 16.20 -10.05 -10.86
CA ALA A 82 15.50 -11.27 -10.44
C ALA A 82 16.37 -12.54 -10.58
N ASP A 83 17.32 -12.57 -11.52
CA ASP A 83 18.25 -13.70 -11.71
C ASP A 83 19.25 -13.84 -10.56
N GLU A 84 19.60 -12.74 -9.87
CA GLU A 84 20.53 -12.77 -8.72
C GLU A 84 19.89 -13.37 -7.46
N PHE A 85 18.56 -13.39 -7.39
CA PHE A 85 17.82 -13.89 -6.23
C PHE A 85 17.13 -15.24 -6.47
N ALA A 86 17.23 -15.79 -7.68
CA ALA A 86 16.67 -17.10 -8.02
C ALA A 86 17.33 -18.23 -7.19
N GLY A 87 16.50 -18.97 -6.43
CA GLY A 87 16.92 -20.20 -5.74
C GLY A 87 17.70 -20.03 -4.43
N ALA A 88 17.85 -18.80 -3.90
CA ALA A 88 18.44 -18.61 -2.58
C ALA A 88 17.48 -19.08 -1.46
N SER A 89 17.98 -19.79 -0.44
CA SER A 89 17.17 -20.22 0.70
C SER A 89 16.70 -19.01 1.52
N GLY A 90 15.52 -18.50 1.18
CA GLY A 90 14.97 -17.24 1.69
C GLY A 90 14.32 -16.36 0.62
N TYR A 91 14.38 -16.75 -0.65
CA TYR A 91 13.69 -16.13 -1.78
C TYR A 91 12.80 -17.17 -2.49
N PRO A 92 11.62 -17.49 -1.93
CA PRO A 92 10.83 -18.62 -2.41
C PRO A 92 10.15 -18.42 -3.78
N HIS A 93 10.13 -17.21 -4.36
CA HIS A 93 9.27 -16.89 -5.53
C HIS A 93 10.00 -16.26 -6.75
N GLY A 94 11.34 -16.22 -6.75
CA GLY A 94 12.14 -15.62 -7.83
C GLY A 94 12.38 -16.54 -9.05
N GLY A 95 11.33 -17.00 -9.72
CA GLY A 95 11.48 -17.60 -11.06
C GLY A 95 11.54 -16.49 -12.11
N THR A 96 12.62 -16.40 -12.89
CA THR A 96 12.68 -15.47 -14.03
C THR A 96 12.12 -16.12 -15.28
N PHE A 97 11.30 -15.36 -16.01
CA PHE A 97 10.87 -15.74 -17.35
C PHE A 97 11.90 -15.21 -18.35
N ALA A 98 12.18 -15.99 -19.36
CA ALA A 98 12.91 -15.58 -20.54
C ALA A 98 11.94 -15.52 -21.73
N ARG A 99 12.35 -14.77 -22.76
CA ARG A 99 11.66 -14.77 -24.04
C ARG A 99 11.41 -16.17 -24.62
N SER A 100 12.27 -17.14 -24.32
CA SER A 100 12.11 -18.53 -24.76
C SER A 100 10.98 -19.29 -24.08
N ASP A 101 10.46 -18.77 -22.96
CA ASP A 101 9.38 -19.37 -22.19
C ASP A 101 8.00 -18.89 -22.67
N GLY A 102 7.95 -17.86 -23.51
CA GLY A 102 6.70 -17.31 -24.04
C GLY A 102 6.05 -18.21 -25.09
N ASP A 103 4.84 -18.67 -24.80
CA ASP A 103 3.94 -19.31 -25.78
C ASP A 103 3.40 -18.28 -26.78
N TYR A 104 3.21 -17.05 -26.31
CA TYR A 104 2.85 -15.88 -27.10
C TYR A 104 3.93 -14.82 -26.93
N VAL A 105 4.49 -14.31 -28.04
CA VAL A 105 5.45 -13.22 -28.02
C VAL A 105 4.85 -12.01 -28.71
N VAL A 106 4.71 -10.91 -27.97
CA VAL A 106 3.93 -9.74 -28.39
C VAL A 106 4.75 -8.46 -28.28
N SER A 107 4.49 -7.51 -29.18
CA SER A 107 5.09 -6.18 -29.16
C SER A 107 4.12 -5.07 -29.59
N THR A 108 2.84 -5.39 -29.80
CA THR A 108 1.80 -4.44 -30.21
C THR A 108 0.51 -4.66 -29.41
N ALA A 109 -0.37 -3.65 -29.43
CA ALA A 109 -1.67 -3.66 -28.77
C ALA A 109 -2.55 -4.84 -29.25
N ASP A 110 -2.74 -4.96 -30.57
CA ASP A 110 -3.52 -6.05 -31.17
C ASP A 110 -2.97 -7.44 -30.79
N GLN A 111 -1.65 -7.62 -30.81
CA GLN A 111 -1.02 -8.90 -30.45
C GLN A 111 -1.23 -9.22 -28.97
N LEU A 112 -1.13 -8.21 -28.10
CA LEU A 112 -1.36 -8.37 -26.68
C LEU A 112 -2.82 -8.73 -26.39
N GLU A 113 -3.78 -8.04 -27.02
CA GLU A 113 -5.21 -8.36 -26.93
C GLU A 113 -5.50 -9.79 -27.40
N ASP A 114 -5.06 -10.13 -28.62
CA ASP A 114 -5.21 -11.48 -29.19
C ASP A 114 -4.58 -12.57 -28.30
N ALA A 115 -3.40 -12.30 -27.71
CA ALA A 115 -2.73 -13.24 -26.82
C ALA A 115 -3.50 -13.41 -25.50
N THR A 116 -4.02 -12.33 -24.92
CA THR A 116 -4.81 -12.42 -23.68
C THR A 116 -6.13 -13.16 -23.89
N ASP A 117 -6.74 -13.04 -25.07
CA ASP A 117 -7.97 -13.77 -25.43
C ASP A 117 -7.72 -15.25 -25.72
N ALA A 118 -6.51 -15.60 -26.20
CA ALA A 118 -6.17 -16.96 -26.60
C ALA A 118 -5.45 -17.79 -25.52
N ALA A 119 -4.77 -17.14 -24.57
CA ALA A 119 -3.96 -17.83 -23.58
C ALA A 119 -4.83 -18.67 -22.62
N GLU A 120 -4.45 -19.94 -22.49
CA GLU A 120 -5.06 -20.87 -21.53
C GLU A 120 -4.13 -21.05 -20.31
N SER A 121 -4.57 -21.82 -19.32
CA SER A 121 -3.80 -22.10 -18.11
C SER A 121 -2.40 -22.62 -18.42
N ASP A 122 -1.43 -22.24 -17.60
CA ASP A 122 0.01 -22.48 -17.76
C ASP A 122 0.69 -21.74 -18.94
N ALA A 123 -0.05 -20.99 -19.76
CA ALA A 123 0.55 -20.23 -20.85
C ALA A 123 1.31 -18.98 -20.36
N THR A 124 2.40 -18.66 -21.06
CA THR A 124 3.17 -17.43 -20.86
C THR A 124 3.01 -16.48 -22.03
N ILE A 125 2.52 -15.27 -21.74
CA ILE A 125 2.52 -14.14 -22.66
C ILE A 125 3.79 -13.31 -22.39
N TRP A 126 4.75 -13.37 -23.30
CA TRP A 126 5.98 -12.59 -23.26
C TRP A 126 5.84 -11.29 -24.05
N ILE A 127 6.06 -10.15 -23.40
CA ILE A 127 6.11 -8.84 -24.03
C ILE A 127 7.56 -8.45 -24.28
N GLU A 128 7.90 -8.13 -25.53
CA GLU A 128 9.26 -7.68 -25.88
C GLU A 128 9.70 -6.49 -25.01
N GLY A 129 10.90 -6.56 -24.45
CA GLY A 129 11.40 -5.65 -23.41
C GLY A 129 11.51 -4.18 -23.83
N ASP A 130 11.71 -3.93 -25.12
CA ASP A 130 11.78 -2.60 -25.71
C ASP A 130 10.42 -2.10 -26.26
N ALA A 131 9.36 -2.90 -26.12
CA ALA A 131 8.03 -2.50 -26.58
C ALA A 131 7.47 -1.38 -25.72
N ALA A 132 6.94 -0.35 -26.40
CA ALA A 132 6.08 0.67 -25.81
C ALA A 132 4.71 0.54 -26.48
N ILE A 133 3.74 0.00 -25.74
CA ILE A 133 2.41 -0.35 -26.25
C ILE A 133 1.39 0.62 -25.66
N ASP A 134 0.73 1.35 -26.55
CA ASP A 134 -0.45 2.13 -26.22
C ASP A 134 -1.62 1.18 -25.95
N VAL A 135 -2.05 1.13 -24.69
CA VAL A 135 -3.19 0.31 -24.23
C VAL A 135 -4.41 1.17 -23.90
N THR A 136 -4.45 2.39 -24.42
CA THR A 136 -5.56 3.32 -24.21
C THR A 136 -6.88 2.73 -24.74
N GLY A 137 -7.89 2.68 -23.88
CA GLY A 137 -9.19 2.10 -24.20
C GLY A 137 -9.24 0.58 -24.21
N LEU A 138 -8.11 -0.12 -24.07
CA LEU A 138 -8.08 -1.58 -23.97
C LEU A 138 -8.46 -2.07 -22.56
N SER A 139 -9.00 -3.28 -22.49
CA SER A 139 -9.33 -3.98 -21.24
C SER A 139 -9.14 -5.48 -21.42
N CYS A 140 -7.94 -5.97 -21.14
CA CYS A 140 -7.59 -7.39 -21.20
C CYS A 140 -7.91 -8.10 -19.89
N THR A 141 -8.31 -9.36 -19.98
CA THR A 141 -8.54 -10.23 -18.81
C THR A 141 -7.64 -11.46 -18.93
N LEU A 142 -6.81 -11.71 -17.93
CA LEU A 142 -5.94 -12.89 -17.90
C LEU A 142 -6.73 -14.10 -17.38
N ALA A 143 -6.66 -15.21 -18.10
CA ALA A 143 -7.23 -16.47 -17.65
C ALA A 143 -6.44 -17.05 -16.45
N SER A 144 -7.09 -17.91 -15.67
CA SER A 144 -6.45 -18.60 -14.54
C SER A 144 -5.19 -19.37 -14.97
N GLY A 145 -4.12 -19.26 -14.20
CA GLY A 145 -2.83 -19.92 -14.48
C GLY A 145 -1.96 -19.22 -15.53
N VAL A 146 -2.39 -18.09 -16.10
CA VAL A 146 -1.60 -17.38 -17.12
C VAL A 146 -0.51 -16.53 -16.45
N THR A 147 0.68 -16.55 -17.04
CA THR A 147 1.74 -15.59 -16.76
C THR A 147 1.80 -14.53 -17.86
N ILE A 148 1.91 -13.26 -17.48
CA ILE A 148 2.36 -12.19 -18.39
C ILE A 148 3.69 -11.63 -17.89
N ALA A 149 4.68 -11.58 -18.78
CA ALA A 149 6.07 -11.31 -18.41
C ALA A 149 6.79 -10.38 -19.40
N SER A 150 7.76 -9.64 -18.88
CA SER A 150 8.81 -8.96 -19.65
C SER A 150 10.13 -8.99 -18.87
N ASP A 151 11.17 -8.34 -19.38
CA ASP A 151 12.56 -8.53 -18.96
C ASP A 151 13.16 -7.42 -18.07
N ARG A 152 12.33 -6.61 -17.38
CA ARG A 152 12.83 -5.55 -16.49
C ARG A 152 13.93 -6.06 -15.55
N GLY A 153 15.03 -5.31 -15.47
CA GLY A 153 16.18 -5.60 -14.63
C GLY A 153 17.20 -6.57 -15.25
N ARG A 154 16.83 -7.30 -16.31
CA ARG A 154 17.74 -8.23 -16.99
C ARG A 154 18.62 -7.50 -18.00
N ASP A 155 19.93 -7.66 -17.87
CA ASP A 155 20.94 -7.05 -18.76
C ASP A 155 20.75 -5.52 -18.94
N GLY A 156 20.18 -4.86 -17.91
CA GLY A 156 19.87 -3.42 -17.93
C GLY A 156 18.59 -3.04 -18.66
N SER A 157 17.74 -4.01 -19.05
CA SER A 157 16.42 -3.73 -19.61
C SER A 157 15.52 -3.01 -18.60
N GLU A 158 14.74 -2.04 -19.08
CA GLU A 158 13.71 -1.38 -18.29
C GLU A 158 12.40 -2.18 -18.22
N GLY A 159 12.25 -3.20 -19.08
CA GLY A 159 11.04 -3.95 -19.33
C GLY A 159 10.03 -3.22 -20.22
N ALA A 160 9.10 -3.98 -20.79
CA ALA A 160 8.03 -3.46 -21.64
C ALA A 160 7.26 -2.33 -20.95
N LEU A 161 6.86 -1.30 -21.72
CA LEU A 161 6.03 -0.20 -21.27
C LEU A 161 4.61 -0.36 -21.83
N LEU A 162 3.64 -0.59 -20.94
CA LEU A 162 2.21 -0.54 -21.25
C LEU A 162 1.66 0.79 -20.75
N TYR A 163 1.20 1.66 -21.65
CA TYR A 163 0.81 3.03 -21.29
C TYR A 163 -0.58 3.42 -21.78
N GLN A 164 -1.24 4.28 -20.99
CA GLN A 164 -2.47 4.96 -21.37
C GLN A 164 -2.16 6.44 -21.65
N ASP A 165 -2.56 6.95 -22.81
CA ASP A 165 -2.23 8.30 -23.29
C ASP A 165 -3.18 9.38 -22.75
N HIS A 166 -4.41 9.00 -22.38
CA HIS A 166 -5.37 9.92 -21.76
C HIS A 166 -6.21 9.29 -20.66
N ASN A 167 -6.78 10.15 -19.82
CA ASN A 167 -7.65 9.71 -18.74
C ASN A 167 -8.99 9.19 -19.27
N GLU A 168 -9.35 7.98 -18.87
CA GLU A 168 -10.68 7.40 -19.06
C GLU A 168 -11.15 6.77 -17.75
N PHE A 169 -12.31 6.12 -17.76
CA PHE A 169 -12.78 5.29 -16.66
C PHE A 169 -12.49 3.82 -16.98
N ASN A 170 -11.23 3.41 -16.86
CA ASN A 170 -10.79 2.08 -17.27
C ASN A 170 -9.65 1.53 -16.40
N THR A 171 -9.61 0.19 -16.38
CA THR A 171 -8.43 -0.60 -16.08
C THR A 171 -7.96 -1.22 -17.37
N PHE A 172 -6.64 -1.31 -17.56
CA PHE A 172 -6.11 -2.05 -18.70
C PHE A 172 -6.16 -3.56 -18.43
N LEU A 173 -5.61 -4.03 -17.31
CA LEU A 173 -5.48 -5.45 -17.02
C LEU A 173 -6.43 -5.88 -15.89
N LYS A 174 -6.99 -7.07 -16.01
CA LYS A 174 -7.82 -7.71 -14.99
C LYS A 174 -7.38 -9.16 -14.81
N THR A 175 -7.43 -9.65 -13.59
CA THR A 175 -7.45 -11.09 -13.34
C THR A 175 -8.85 -11.63 -13.69
N GLY A 176 -8.89 -12.82 -14.28
CA GLY A 176 -10.12 -13.55 -14.61
C GLY A 176 -10.11 -14.98 -14.08
N GLY A 177 -9.32 -15.22 -13.04
CA GLY A 177 -9.19 -16.48 -12.33
C GLY A 177 -7.94 -16.50 -11.46
N ASP A 178 -7.72 -17.62 -10.78
CA ASP A 178 -6.63 -17.79 -9.82
C ASP A 178 -5.27 -18.07 -10.48
N ASP A 179 -4.21 -18.06 -9.67
CA ASP A 179 -2.88 -18.57 -10.04
C ASP A 179 -2.22 -17.79 -11.20
N ILE A 180 -2.43 -16.47 -11.24
CA ILE A 180 -1.88 -15.57 -12.26
C ILE A 180 -0.59 -14.94 -11.75
N ARG A 181 0.40 -14.78 -12.65
CA ARG A 181 1.62 -14.01 -12.38
C ARG A 181 1.85 -12.88 -13.38
N ILE A 182 2.19 -11.71 -12.86
CA ILE A 182 2.49 -10.50 -13.65
C ILE A 182 3.88 -10.03 -13.26
N THR A 183 4.84 -10.06 -14.20
CA THR A 183 6.24 -9.76 -13.87
C THR A 183 7.01 -8.95 -14.90
N GLY A 184 7.88 -8.06 -14.42
CA GLY A 184 8.90 -7.42 -15.26
C GLY A 184 8.38 -6.31 -16.18
N ILE A 185 7.21 -5.75 -15.90
CA ILE A 185 6.49 -4.81 -16.80
C ILE A 185 6.39 -3.41 -16.16
N ARG A 186 6.48 -2.37 -16.99
CA ARG A 186 6.16 -0.99 -16.60
C ARG A 186 4.75 -0.63 -17.05
N PHE A 187 3.93 -0.21 -16.10
CA PHE A 187 2.59 0.32 -16.31
C PHE A 187 2.60 1.83 -16.09
N SER A 188 2.12 2.58 -17.09
CA SER A 188 2.07 4.04 -17.06
C SER A 188 0.67 4.57 -17.38
N GLY A 189 0.05 5.24 -16.41
CA GLY A 189 -1.07 6.13 -16.67
C GLY A 189 -0.61 7.47 -17.27
N PRO A 190 -1.57 8.36 -17.60
CA PRO A 190 -1.31 9.61 -18.32
C PRO A 190 -0.81 10.77 -17.43
N GLU A 191 -0.89 10.69 -16.10
CA GLU A 191 -0.73 11.85 -15.20
C GLU A 191 0.44 11.69 -14.22
N HIS A 192 1.64 12.12 -14.61
CA HIS A 192 2.89 11.99 -13.83
C HIS A 192 3.21 13.18 -12.92
N GLU A 193 2.52 14.31 -13.13
CA GLU A 193 2.72 15.54 -12.39
C GLU A 193 1.47 15.90 -11.59
N TYR A 194 1.67 16.55 -10.45
CA TYR A 194 0.55 17.08 -9.68
C TYR A 194 -0.05 18.27 -10.39
N TRP A 195 -1.37 18.36 -10.36
CA TRP A 195 -2.14 19.51 -10.79
C TRP A 195 -3.32 19.70 -9.83
N ASP A 196 -3.75 20.95 -9.67
CA ASP A 196 -4.91 21.27 -8.83
C ASP A 196 -6.21 21.25 -9.63
N LEU A 197 -7.29 20.78 -8.97
CA LEU A 197 -8.65 20.81 -9.52
C LEU A 197 -9.06 22.23 -9.92
N GLU A 198 -8.75 23.21 -9.06
CA GLU A 198 -9.02 24.63 -9.31
C GLU A 198 -8.21 25.17 -10.50
N GLU A 199 -6.92 24.79 -10.62
CA GLU A 199 -6.06 25.23 -11.73
C GLU A 199 -6.53 24.70 -13.09
N ARG A 200 -7.15 23.50 -13.11
CA ARG A 200 -7.73 22.92 -14.32
C ARG A 200 -9.21 23.31 -14.55
N ASP A 201 -9.81 24.14 -13.68
CA ASP A 201 -11.24 24.48 -13.71
C ASP A 201 -12.15 23.24 -13.71
N VAL A 202 -11.78 22.24 -12.89
CA VAL A 202 -12.51 20.98 -12.75
C VAL A 202 -13.04 20.83 -11.33
N SER A 203 -14.29 20.39 -11.19
CA SER A 203 -14.94 20.27 -9.88
C SER A 203 -14.53 18.99 -9.11
N SER A 204 -14.13 17.96 -9.85
CA SER A 204 -13.89 16.63 -9.31
C SER A 204 -12.93 15.84 -10.20
N ILE A 205 -12.09 14.99 -9.60
CA ILE A 205 -11.22 14.08 -10.34
C ILE A 205 -12.01 13.14 -11.27
N TYR A 206 -13.26 12.82 -10.92
CA TYR A 206 -14.16 12.03 -11.77
C TYR A 206 -14.57 12.74 -13.06
N ASP A 207 -14.46 14.07 -13.14
CA ASP A 207 -14.72 14.79 -14.39
C ASP A 207 -13.56 14.67 -15.39
N VAL A 208 -12.35 14.37 -14.90
CA VAL A 208 -11.14 14.16 -15.71
C VAL A 208 -11.02 12.71 -16.20
N GLY A 209 -11.45 11.75 -15.38
CA GLY A 209 -11.28 10.32 -15.63
C GLY A 209 -10.37 9.68 -14.58
N ILE A 210 -10.62 8.40 -14.30
CA ILE A 210 -9.91 7.63 -13.29
C ILE A 210 -9.31 6.37 -13.92
N THR A 211 -7.99 6.32 -13.97
CA THR A 211 -7.22 5.25 -14.60
C THR A 211 -6.48 4.44 -13.55
N TRP A 212 -6.40 3.13 -13.78
CA TRP A 212 -5.56 2.24 -12.99
C TRP A 212 -5.03 1.07 -13.84
N ALA A 213 -3.93 0.45 -13.41
CA ALA A 213 -3.26 -0.57 -14.21
C ALA A 213 -3.96 -1.92 -14.14
N LEU A 214 -4.19 -2.39 -12.91
CA LEU A 214 -4.59 -3.75 -12.61
C LEU A 214 -5.75 -3.81 -11.63
N THR A 215 -6.74 -4.63 -11.97
CA THR A 215 -7.80 -5.06 -11.07
C THR A 215 -7.62 -6.53 -10.69
N ILE A 216 -7.69 -6.80 -9.39
CA ILE A 216 -7.92 -8.13 -8.81
C ILE A 216 -9.29 -8.06 -8.11
N ASP A 217 -10.29 -8.82 -8.55
CA ASP A 217 -11.66 -8.69 -8.04
C ASP A 217 -12.06 -9.80 -7.06
N ASP A 218 -12.09 -11.06 -7.50
CA ASP A 218 -12.53 -12.24 -6.72
C ASP A 218 -11.65 -13.46 -7.04
N ASP A 219 -10.35 -13.20 -7.18
CA ASP A 219 -9.37 -14.19 -7.62
C ASP A 219 -8.28 -14.35 -6.56
N ASP A 220 -7.75 -15.56 -6.46
CA ASP A 220 -6.76 -15.96 -5.46
C ASP A 220 -5.39 -16.25 -6.08
N ARG A 221 -4.36 -16.26 -5.24
CA ARG A 221 -2.99 -16.70 -5.59
C ARG A 221 -2.43 -15.89 -6.77
N ILE A 222 -2.52 -14.58 -6.66
CA ILE A 222 -2.03 -13.64 -7.66
C ILE A 222 -0.67 -13.10 -7.22
N GLU A 223 0.35 -13.30 -8.06
CA GLU A 223 1.71 -12.82 -7.83
C GLU A 223 2.04 -11.66 -8.78
N ILE A 224 2.51 -10.55 -8.22
CA ILE A 224 2.88 -9.36 -8.97
C ILE A 224 4.27 -8.94 -8.52
N ASP A 225 5.23 -9.07 -9.41
CA ASP A 225 6.61 -8.82 -9.07
C ASP A 225 7.42 -8.07 -10.11
N ASN A 226 8.47 -7.37 -9.68
CA ASN A 226 9.37 -6.67 -10.59
C ASN A 226 8.66 -5.73 -11.59
N CYS A 227 7.55 -5.12 -11.16
CA CYS A 227 6.76 -4.23 -12.00
C CYS A 227 6.91 -2.77 -11.55
N GLN A 228 6.71 -1.83 -12.46
CA GLN A 228 6.60 -0.40 -12.13
C GLN A 228 5.17 0.09 -12.41
N PHE A 229 4.61 0.89 -11.51
CA PHE A 229 3.30 1.50 -11.64
C PHE A 229 3.40 3.01 -11.42
N SER A 230 3.07 3.79 -12.45
CA SER A 230 3.20 5.25 -12.41
C SER A 230 2.12 5.97 -13.21
N GLY A 231 1.90 7.25 -12.95
CA GLY A 231 1.03 8.10 -13.77
C GLY A 231 -0.48 7.87 -13.62
N PHE A 232 -0.93 7.03 -12.69
CA PHE A 232 -2.34 6.69 -12.55
C PHE A 232 -3.12 7.74 -11.76
N THR A 233 -4.30 8.12 -12.26
CA THR A 233 -5.18 9.03 -11.53
C THR A 233 -5.89 8.35 -10.38
N TYR A 234 -6.11 7.03 -10.45
CA TYR A 234 -6.72 6.29 -9.37
C TYR A 234 -5.75 5.47 -8.53
N THR A 235 -5.27 4.34 -9.06
CA THR A 235 -4.36 3.43 -8.34
C THR A 235 -3.46 2.68 -9.31
N GLY A 236 -2.31 2.15 -8.88
CA GLY A 236 -1.59 1.15 -9.68
C GLY A 236 -2.36 -0.17 -9.69
N ILE A 237 -2.58 -0.73 -8.49
CA ILE A 237 -3.29 -1.99 -8.28
C ILE A 237 -4.53 -1.75 -7.43
N ARG A 238 -5.65 -2.38 -7.80
CA ARG A 238 -6.85 -2.50 -6.98
C ARG A 238 -7.05 -3.96 -6.58
N VAL A 239 -7.20 -4.22 -5.27
CA VAL A 239 -7.48 -5.56 -4.72
C VAL A 239 -8.88 -5.59 -4.12
N GLY A 240 -9.68 -6.55 -4.58
CA GLY A 240 -11.09 -6.69 -4.25
C GLY A 240 -11.99 -5.63 -4.90
N MET A 241 -13.28 -5.78 -4.65
CA MET A 241 -14.32 -4.82 -5.01
C MET A 241 -15.38 -4.74 -3.89
N TRP A 242 -16.40 -3.89 -4.06
CA TRP A 242 -17.53 -3.79 -3.12
C TRP A 242 -18.31 -5.10 -3.02
N GLY A 243 -18.46 -5.62 -1.80
CA GLY A 243 -19.20 -6.85 -1.55
C GLY A 243 -18.43 -7.75 -0.57
N ASP A 244 -18.80 -9.03 -0.52
CA ASP A 244 -18.07 -10.07 0.22
C ASP A 244 -17.03 -10.75 -0.68
N TYR A 245 -16.38 -9.97 -1.55
CA TYR A 245 -15.27 -10.43 -2.39
C TYR A 245 -14.07 -10.72 -1.51
N ARG A 246 -13.43 -11.88 -1.73
CA ARG A 246 -12.28 -12.32 -0.94
C ARG A 246 -11.17 -12.71 -1.89
N CYS A 247 -10.04 -12.04 -1.75
CA CYS A 247 -8.82 -12.34 -2.50
C CYS A 247 -7.77 -12.82 -1.49
N ASP A 248 -7.46 -14.11 -1.55
CA ASP A 248 -6.49 -14.78 -0.70
C ASP A 248 -5.20 -15.07 -1.49
N GLY A 249 -4.05 -14.95 -0.83
CA GLY A 249 -2.76 -15.26 -1.45
C GLY A 249 -2.30 -14.24 -2.50
N ILE A 250 -2.71 -12.97 -2.36
CA ILE A 250 -2.23 -11.88 -3.21
C ILE A 250 -0.85 -11.43 -2.72
N TYR A 251 0.16 -11.53 -3.56
CA TYR A 251 1.54 -11.22 -3.21
C TYR A 251 2.13 -10.20 -4.19
N VAL A 252 2.42 -9.00 -3.69
CA VAL A 252 2.99 -7.90 -4.48
C VAL A 252 4.37 -7.61 -3.93
N HIS A 253 5.41 -7.86 -4.73
CA HIS A 253 6.77 -7.69 -4.25
C HIS A 253 7.76 -7.20 -5.27
N HIS A 254 8.79 -6.49 -4.80
CA HIS A 254 9.84 -5.99 -5.70
C HIS A 254 9.27 -5.08 -6.81
N CYS A 255 8.17 -4.38 -6.53
CA CYS A 255 7.58 -3.43 -7.45
C CYS A 255 7.94 -1.99 -7.06
N GLU A 256 7.90 -1.10 -8.05
CA GLU A 256 7.93 0.34 -7.85
C GLU A 256 6.53 0.93 -8.03
N PHE A 257 6.11 1.76 -7.10
CA PHE A 257 4.91 2.58 -7.21
C PHE A 257 5.30 4.03 -7.09
N VAL A 258 5.43 4.71 -8.22
CA VAL A 258 6.05 6.03 -8.27
C VAL A 258 5.22 7.03 -9.07
N ASN A 259 5.23 8.29 -8.66
CA ASN A 259 4.60 9.37 -9.42
C ASN A 259 3.13 9.08 -9.76
N ASN A 260 2.32 8.71 -8.77
CA ASN A 260 0.86 8.72 -8.86
C ASN A 260 0.30 9.93 -8.09
N PRO A 261 0.50 11.17 -8.58
CA PRO A 261 0.29 12.39 -7.81
C PRO A 261 -1.14 12.92 -7.80
N SER A 262 -2.11 12.25 -8.42
CA SER A 262 -3.43 12.80 -8.74
C SER A 262 -4.11 13.57 -7.59
N PRO A 263 -4.83 14.67 -7.86
CA PRO A 263 -5.63 15.32 -6.83
C PRO A 263 -6.76 14.39 -6.37
N SER A 264 -6.98 14.34 -5.05
CA SER A 264 -8.01 13.52 -4.38
C SER A 264 -7.86 11.98 -4.45
N LEU A 265 -7.16 11.42 -5.45
CA LEU A 265 -6.86 9.99 -5.64
C LEU A 265 -5.36 9.76 -5.88
N GLY A 266 -4.90 8.76 -6.65
CA GLY A 266 -3.46 8.56 -6.90
C GLY A 266 -2.80 7.66 -5.85
N TYR A 267 -3.18 6.40 -5.87
CA TYR A 267 -2.73 5.37 -4.95
C TYR A 267 -1.69 4.45 -5.60
N GLY A 268 -0.81 3.83 -4.81
CA GLY A 268 0.01 2.73 -5.30
C GLY A 268 -0.83 1.44 -5.36
N VAL A 269 -1.29 1.02 -4.20
CA VAL A 269 -2.20 -0.12 -4.01
C VAL A 269 -3.44 0.32 -3.23
N ASN A 270 -4.62 -0.02 -3.75
CA ASN A 270 -5.90 0.23 -3.09
C ASN A 270 -6.59 -1.10 -2.76
N VAL A 271 -7.06 -1.25 -1.53
CA VAL A 271 -7.64 -2.50 -1.03
C VAL A 271 -9.09 -2.28 -0.61
N TYR A 272 -9.99 -2.98 -1.29
CA TYR A 272 -11.42 -3.11 -0.98
C TYR A 272 -11.71 -4.35 -0.14
N GLY A 273 -11.09 -5.48 -0.49
CA GLY A 273 -11.28 -6.77 0.15
C GLY A 273 -10.06 -7.66 -0.09
N GLY A 274 -9.94 -8.74 0.69
CA GLY A 274 -8.77 -9.63 0.69
C GLY A 274 -7.73 -9.30 1.78
N ASP A 275 -6.59 -10.00 1.72
CA ASP A 275 -5.44 -9.84 2.62
C ASP A 275 -4.11 -9.84 1.85
N PRO A 276 -3.85 -8.83 0.99
CA PRO A 276 -2.63 -8.77 0.21
C PRO A 276 -1.39 -8.60 1.09
N LEU A 277 -0.34 -9.33 0.73
CA LEU A 277 1.02 -9.14 1.23
C LEU A 277 1.80 -8.25 0.28
N LEU A 278 2.19 -7.07 0.77
CA LEU A 278 3.03 -6.11 0.05
C LEU A 278 4.43 -6.13 0.69
N GLU A 279 5.42 -6.66 -0.03
CA GLU A 279 6.77 -6.88 0.49
C GLU A 279 7.91 -6.42 -0.44
N TYR A 280 8.98 -5.82 0.09
CA TYR A 280 10.15 -5.41 -0.71
C TYR A 280 9.85 -4.43 -1.87
N ASN A 281 8.77 -3.66 -1.76
CA ASN A 281 8.41 -2.65 -2.75
C ASN A 281 9.03 -1.29 -2.43
N TYR A 282 9.17 -0.47 -3.47
CA TYR A 282 9.50 0.95 -3.37
C TYR A 282 8.29 1.81 -3.70
N PHE A 283 7.95 2.74 -2.81
CA PHE A 283 6.85 3.69 -3.00
C PHE A 283 7.34 5.13 -2.90
N ASP A 284 7.06 5.99 -3.88
CA ASP A 284 7.47 7.40 -3.79
C ASP A 284 6.62 8.34 -4.65
N ASN A 285 6.39 9.56 -4.19
CA ASN A 285 5.62 10.58 -4.90
C ASN A 285 4.17 10.17 -5.28
N ASN A 286 3.56 9.23 -4.54
CA ASN A 286 2.13 8.93 -4.63
C ASN A 286 1.32 9.93 -3.79
N ARG A 287 0.01 10.07 -4.02
CA ARG A 287 -0.83 10.80 -3.04
C ARG A 287 -0.90 10.02 -1.73
N ARG A 288 -1.13 8.71 -1.85
CA ARG A 288 -0.98 7.69 -0.80
C ARG A 288 -0.38 6.44 -1.43
N SER A 289 0.40 5.67 -0.70
CA SER A 289 1.10 4.52 -1.26
C SER A 289 0.26 3.24 -1.13
N VAL A 290 -0.24 2.95 0.08
CA VAL A 290 -1.15 1.82 0.36
C VAL A 290 -2.40 2.36 1.04
N VAL A 291 -3.57 2.03 0.50
CA VAL A 291 -4.86 2.55 0.99
C VAL A 291 -5.89 1.45 1.12
N GLY A 292 -6.39 1.26 2.34
CA GLY A 292 -7.63 0.52 2.57
C GLY A 292 -8.86 1.43 2.46
N VAL A 293 -9.96 0.95 1.89
CA VAL A 293 -11.21 1.76 1.77
C VAL A 293 -12.04 1.85 3.05
N GLY A 294 -11.83 0.94 4.01
CA GLY A 294 -12.49 0.96 5.32
C GLY A 294 -14.00 0.74 5.29
N GLY A 295 -14.68 1.26 6.32
CA GLY A 295 -16.12 1.11 6.47
C GLY A 295 -16.55 -0.33 6.79
N ASP A 296 -17.64 -0.76 6.15
CA ASP A 296 -18.19 -2.11 6.29
C ASP A 296 -17.38 -3.18 5.54
N LEU A 297 -16.48 -2.76 4.64
CA LEU A 297 -15.71 -3.67 3.81
C LEU A 297 -14.60 -4.42 4.60
N PRO A 298 -14.36 -5.71 4.29
CA PRO A 298 -13.42 -6.58 4.99
C PRO A 298 -11.98 -6.32 4.58
N VAL A 299 -11.52 -5.09 4.70
CA VAL A 299 -10.16 -4.69 4.33
C VAL A 299 -9.16 -5.32 5.29
N ASN A 300 -8.23 -6.10 4.75
CA ASN A 300 -7.00 -6.51 5.43
C ASN A 300 -5.79 -6.15 4.57
N TYR A 301 -4.61 -6.06 5.18
CA TYR A 301 -3.34 -6.08 4.44
C TYR A 301 -2.15 -6.36 5.36
N VAL A 302 -1.09 -6.89 4.77
CA VAL A 302 0.25 -6.94 5.35
C VAL A 302 1.18 -6.08 4.51
N VAL A 303 1.70 -5.01 5.09
CA VAL A 303 2.72 -4.15 4.49
C VAL A 303 4.00 -4.35 5.28
N ARG A 304 4.98 -5.07 4.71
CA ARG A 304 6.22 -5.34 5.42
C ARG A 304 7.47 -5.21 4.56
N ASN A 305 8.60 -4.87 5.18
CA ASN A 305 9.89 -4.82 4.49
C ASN A 305 9.90 -3.92 3.24
N ASN A 306 9.10 -2.84 3.21
CA ASN A 306 9.06 -1.90 2.10
C ASN A 306 9.85 -0.62 2.41
N LEU A 307 10.23 0.10 1.35
CA LEU A 307 10.77 1.45 1.44
C LEU A 307 9.77 2.46 0.88
N PHE A 308 9.35 3.39 1.73
CA PHE A 308 8.60 4.57 1.34
C PHE A 308 9.59 5.74 1.24
N GLY A 309 9.74 6.27 0.03
CA GLY A 309 10.63 7.37 -0.30
C GLY A 309 10.27 8.68 0.39
N PRO A 310 11.14 9.70 0.24
CA PRO A 310 10.99 10.97 0.95
C PRO A 310 9.82 11.81 0.44
N ARG A 311 9.30 11.53 -0.76
CA ARG A 311 8.23 12.32 -1.36
C ARG A 311 6.89 11.65 -1.08
N THR A 312 6.06 12.31 -0.29
CA THR A 312 4.64 11.95 -0.15
C THR A 312 3.78 13.21 -0.22
N ARG A 313 2.51 13.11 -0.62
CA ARG A 313 1.57 14.24 -0.48
C ARG A 313 0.75 14.17 0.79
N LEU A 314 0.34 12.96 1.17
CA LEU A 314 -0.39 12.66 2.40
C LEU A 314 0.24 11.43 3.07
N ALA A 315 -0.44 10.82 4.05
CA ALA A 315 0.07 9.62 4.69
C ALA A 315 0.31 8.50 3.67
N PRO A 316 1.53 7.93 3.59
CA PRO A 316 1.85 6.88 2.64
C PRO A 316 1.08 5.59 2.93
N ILE A 317 0.88 5.23 4.20
CA ILE A 317 0.06 4.08 4.60
C ILE A 317 -1.22 4.59 5.24
N ASP A 318 -2.37 4.21 4.69
CA ASP A 318 -3.68 4.68 5.13
C ASP A 318 -4.72 3.56 5.12
N VAL A 319 -5.68 3.65 6.02
CA VAL A 319 -6.95 2.97 5.87
C VAL A 319 -8.06 3.96 6.19
N HIS A 320 -8.98 4.09 5.25
CA HIS A 320 -10.14 4.96 5.40
C HIS A 320 -11.09 4.46 6.49
N GLY A 321 -11.98 5.36 6.89
CA GLY A 321 -13.03 5.12 7.85
C GLY A 321 -14.37 5.16 7.16
N GLY A 322 -15.33 4.43 7.70
CA GLY A 322 -16.72 4.55 7.27
C GLY A 322 -17.67 4.18 8.39
N THR A 323 -18.86 4.78 8.35
CA THR A 323 -19.96 4.38 9.22
C THR A 323 -20.39 2.96 8.88
N VAL A 324 -20.56 2.14 9.91
CA VAL A 324 -21.16 0.81 9.81
C VAL A 324 -22.41 0.81 10.67
N ASN A 325 -23.48 0.17 10.18
CA ASN A 325 -24.72 0.06 10.94
C ASN A 325 -24.44 -0.60 12.30
N ASP A 326 -25.11 -0.11 13.34
CA ASP A 326 -25.02 -0.62 14.71
C ASP A 326 -23.66 -0.46 15.41
N MET A 327 -22.76 0.38 14.87
CA MET A 327 -21.47 0.72 15.48
C MET A 327 -21.40 2.21 15.82
N ASP A 328 -20.96 2.54 17.03
CA ASP A 328 -20.87 3.93 17.52
C ASP A 328 -19.65 4.69 16.99
N GLU A 329 -18.62 3.98 16.49
CA GLU A 329 -17.38 4.55 15.98
C GLU A 329 -17.18 4.17 14.49
N PRO A 330 -16.57 5.04 13.65
CA PRO A 330 -16.21 4.69 12.28
C PRO A 330 -15.31 3.46 12.23
N GLN A 331 -15.52 2.56 11.27
CA GLN A 331 -14.74 1.34 11.12
C GLN A 331 -13.65 1.51 10.06
N ALA A 332 -12.45 1.02 10.38
CA ALA A 332 -11.25 1.14 9.55
C ALA A 332 -10.74 -0.25 9.13
N GLY A 333 -11.59 -1.01 8.43
CA GLY A 333 -11.26 -2.36 7.97
C GLY A 333 -11.32 -3.41 9.08
N VAL A 334 -10.61 -4.51 8.88
CA VAL A 334 -10.58 -5.67 9.79
C VAL A 334 -9.23 -5.77 10.46
N ARG A 335 -8.18 -6.12 9.71
CA ARG A 335 -6.84 -6.35 10.25
C ARG A 335 -5.75 -5.73 9.38
N MET A 336 -4.86 -4.95 10.00
CA MET A 336 -3.70 -4.36 9.32
C MET A 336 -2.41 -4.78 10.01
N ILE A 337 -1.42 -5.25 9.25
CA ILE A 337 -0.08 -5.52 9.75
C ILE A 337 0.89 -4.60 8.99
N ILE A 338 1.56 -3.71 9.72
CA ILE A 338 2.53 -2.75 9.19
C ILE A 338 3.85 -3.02 9.91
N ASP A 339 4.74 -3.77 9.26
CA ASP A 339 5.88 -4.41 9.92
C ASP A 339 7.21 -4.13 9.23
N ASN A 340 8.23 -3.68 9.96
CA ASN A 340 9.61 -3.56 9.46
C ASN A 340 9.75 -2.75 8.14
N ASN A 341 8.96 -1.69 7.97
CA ASN A 341 9.10 -0.76 6.84
C ASN A 341 10.02 0.41 7.20
N VAL A 342 10.64 1.00 6.17
CA VAL A 342 11.35 2.29 6.29
C VAL A 342 10.51 3.37 5.61
N VAL A 343 10.17 4.44 6.33
CA VAL A 343 9.40 5.56 5.80
C VAL A 343 10.20 6.84 5.91
N LEU A 344 10.61 7.37 4.76
CA LEU A 344 11.49 8.54 4.67
C LEU A 344 10.74 9.88 4.60
N SER A 345 9.43 9.86 4.37
CA SER A 345 8.62 11.06 4.26
C SER A 345 8.32 11.69 5.62
N GLU A 346 8.65 12.97 5.79
CA GLU A 346 8.31 13.75 6.99
C GLU A 346 7.20 14.78 6.74
N GLU A 347 7.21 15.37 5.55
CA GLU A 347 6.32 16.46 5.15
C GLU A 347 5.66 16.15 3.81
N GLY A 348 4.47 16.70 3.62
CA GLY A 348 3.77 16.62 2.36
C GLY A 348 4.45 17.55 1.36
N ILE A 349 4.93 17.02 0.24
CA ILE A 349 5.67 17.81 -0.77
C ILE A 349 4.87 19.00 -1.33
N ARG A 350 3.53 18.94 -1.27
CA ARG A 350 2.64 20.03 -1.67
C ARG A 350 2.29 20.97 -0.51
N SER A 351 1.92 20.43 0.65
CA SER A 351 1.49 21.25 1.78
C SER A 351 2.67 21.92 2.49
N GLY A 352 3.87 21.36 2.40
CA GLY A 352 5.00 21.69 3.29
C GLY A 352 4.69 21.37 4.75
N SER A 353 3.58 20.70 5.03
CA SER A 353 3.11 20.42 6.37
C SER A 353 3.50 19.00 6.77
N PRO A 354 3.80 18.79 8.06
CA PRO A 354 4.04 17.46 8.62
C PRO A 354 2.96 16.45 8.23
N GLN A 355 3.37 15.28 7.75
CA GLN A 355 2.45 14.17 7.46
C GLN A 355 2.75 12.96 8.35
N PRO A 356 1.72 12.29 8.87
CA PRO A 356 1.92 10.99 9.51
C PRO A 356 2.33 9.94 8.48
N ALA A 357 3.13 8.95 8.90
CA ALA A 357 3.52 7.83 8.05
C ALA A 357 2.37 6.80 7.92
N VAL A 358 1.66 6.56 9.03
CA VAL A 358 0.53 5.63 9.11
C VAL A 358 -0.71 6.37 9.62
N VAL A 359 -1.83 6.22 8.91
CA VAL A 359 -3.14 6.73 9.33
C VAL A 359 -4.18 5.61 9.32
N ILE A 360 -4.91 5.46 10.41
CA ILE A 360 -6.03 4.53 10.55
C ILE A 360 -7.27 5.35 10.89
N ARG A 361 -8.20 5.51 9.94
CA ARG A 361 -9.29 6.50 10.06
C ARG A 361 -10.53 5.96 10.75
N GLY A 362 -10.38 5.29 11.89
CA GLY A 362 -11.49 4.62 12.57
C GLY A 362 -10.96 3.47 13.43
N VAL A 363 -11.85 2.61 13.92
CA VAL A 363 -11.52 1.41 14.69
C VAL A 363 -11.38 0.21 13.75
N PRO A 364 -10.23 -0.47 13.72
CA PRO A 364 -10.13 -1.79 13.10
C PRO A 364 -11.07 -2.78 13.79
N ARG A 365 -11.85 -3.57 13.05
CA ARG A 365 -12.77 -4.54 13.64
C ARG A 365 -12.07 -5.64 14.43
N GLU A 366 -10.86 -6.01 14.02
CA GLU A 366 -10.00 -6.92 14.77
C GLU A 366 -8.86 -6.15 15.43
N ARG A 367 -7.77 -5.87 14.68
CA ARG A 367 -6.59 -5.13 15.17
C ARG A 367 -5.74 -4.52 14.05
N ALA A 368 -5.01 -3.46 14.37
CA ALA A 368 -3.84 -3.02 13.62
C ALA A 368 -2.56 -3.25 14.43
N TYR A 369 -1.55 -3.83 13.81
CA TYR A 369 -0.20 -3.93 14.36
C TYR A 369 0.73 -3.01 13.58
N VAL A 370 1.37 -2.06 14.26
CA VAL A 370 2.39 -1.18 13.68
C VAL A 370 3.68 -1.41 14.41
N ARG A 371 4.60 -2.22 13.86
CA ARG A 371 5.77 -2.67 14.61
C ARG A 371 7.05 -2.73 13.80
N GLY A 372 8.19 -2.58 14.47
CA GLY A 372 9.50 -2.73 13.85
C GLY A 372 9.83 -1.70 12.76
N ASN A 373 8.99 -0.69 12.54
CA ASN A 373 9.17 0.28 11.45
C ASN A 373 10.19 1.36 11.85
N TRP A 374 10.88 1.91 10.85
CA TRP A 374 11.66 3.13 11.01
C TRP A 374 10.96 4.30 10.32
N PHE A 375 10.57 5.29 11.11
CA PHE A 375 10.00 6.54 10.61
C PHE A 375 11.05 7.66 10.66
N PHE A 376 11.34 8.25 9.49
CA PHE A 376 12.23 9.40 9.34
C PHE A 376 11.52 10.68 9.80
N THR A 377 11.31 10.77 11.10
CA THR A 377 10.72 11.94 11.73
C THR A 377 11.37 12.13 13.09
N SER A 378 11.67 13.39 13.43
CA SER A 378 12.08 13.74 14.80
C SER A 378 10.88 13.88 15.73
N ARG A 379 9.66 13.84 15.17
CA ARG A 379 8.43 13.84 15.95
C ARG A 379 8.21 12.41 16.41
N ALA A 380 8.53 12.17 17.69
CA ALA A 380 7.97 11.01 18.39
C ALA A 380 6.47 11.00 18.12
N PRO A 381 5.81 9.82 18.07
CA PRO A 381 4.37 9.79 17.94
C PRO A 381 3.74 10.80 18.91
N PRO A 382 2.86 11.71 18.44
CA PRO A 382 1.58 11.75 19.09
C PRO A 382 0.76 10.67 18.41
N PHE A 383 0.38 9.71 19.23
CA PHE A 383 -0.88 9.03 19.12
C PHE A 383 -1.99 10.09 19.30
N SER A 384 -2.20 10.97 18.30
CA SER A 384 -3.26 11.98 18.37
C SER A 384 -4.58 11.32 17.96
N ALA A 385 -5.58 11.52 18.81
CA ALA A 385 -6.97 11.08 18.64
C ALA A 385 -7.86 12.16 18.01
N ASP A 386 -7.39 13.41 17.96
CA ASP A 386 -8.20 14.54 17.53
C ASP A 386 -8.50 14.47 16.03
N GLU A 387 -9.76 14.69 15.64
CA GLU A 387 -10.14 14.92 14.24
C GLU A 387 -9.61 16.28 13.78
N GLY A 388 -8.70 16.29 12.81
CA GLY A 388 -8.20 17.54 12.25
C GLY A 388 -7.03 17.37 11.30
N THR A 389 -7.12 17.98 10.12
CA THR A 389 -6.00 18.08 9.17
C THR A 389 -4.87 18.99 9.67
N GLY A 390 -5.03 19.62 10.84
CA GLY A 390 -4.03 20.50 11.46
C GLY A 390 -3.03 19.74 12.34
N ASP A 391 -1.77 19.74 11.91
CA ASP A 391 -0.56 19.82 12.73
C ASP A 391 -0.42 18.83 13.90
N GLY A 392 -0.13 17.56 13.56
CA GLY A 392 0.32 16.57 14.53
C GLY A 392 1.65 15.89 14.18
N GLY A 393 1.90 15.63 12.88
CA GLY A 393 3.19 15.16 12.35
C GLY A 393 3.81 13.89 12.96
N GLY A 394 3.10 13.18 13.84
CA GLY A 394 3.57 11.94 14.46
C GLY A 394 3.60 10.80 13.46
N ALA A 395 4.45 9.80 13.70
CA ALA A 395 4.57 8.66 12.79
C ALA A 395 3.26 7.89 12.57
N ILE A 396 2.42 7.76 13.59
CA ILE A 396 1.20 6.93 13.59
C ILE A 396 0.03 7.77 14.10
N ARG A 397 -1.14 7.64 13.45
CA ARG A 397 -2.37 8.34 13.86
C ARG A 397 -3.61 7.46 13.69
N GLN A 398 -4.52 7.52 14.66
CA GLN A 398 -5.89 7.00 14.55
C GLN A 398 -6.91 8.14 14.61
N TRP A 399 -7.91 8.17 13.72
CA TRP A 399 -8.96 9.20 13.72
C TRP A 399 -10.18 8.76 14.55
N THR A 400 -9.94 8.58 15.85
CA THR A 400 -10.94 8.29 16.87
C THR A 400 -10.48 8.93 18.17
N ASP A 401 -11.41 9.30 19.06
CA ASP A 401 -11.13 9.99 20.33
C ASP A 401 -10.23 9.20 21.31
N ARG A 402 -9.94 7.93 21.01
CA ARG A 402 -9.09 7.03 21.78
C ARG A 402 -8.48 5.97 20.87
N TYR A 403 -7.36 5.40 21.30
CA TYR A 403 -6.75 4.28 20.60
C TYR A 403 -7.49 2.99 20.92
N THR A 404 -8.15 2.44 19.91
CA THR A 404 -8.89 1.19 20.02
C THR A 404 -8.41 0.24 18.94
N ALA A 405 -8.10 -1.00 19.33
CA ALA A 405 -7.66 -2.06 18.43
C ALA A 405 -6.38 -1.73 17.63
N ILE A 406 -5.49 -0.88 18.16
CA ILE A 406 -4.16 -0.65 17.60
C ILE A 406 -3.10 -1.05 18.63
N THR A 407 -2.05 -1.73 18.17
CA THR A 407 -0.86 -2.07 18.97
C THR A 407 0.38 -1.63 18.22
N ALA A 408 1.18 -0.75 18.84
CA ALA A 408 2.41 -0.23 18.25
C ALA A 408 3.62 -0.45 19.16
N PHE A 409 4.67 -1.10 18.65
CA PHE A 409 5.84 -1.46 19.45
C PHE A 409 7.09 -1.63 18.60
N ASN A 410 8.28 -1.49 19.19
CA ASN A 410 9.57 -1.64 18.50
C ASN A 410 9.75 -0.74 17.26
N ASN A 411 8.97 0.33 17.12
CA ASN A 411 9.18 1.32 16.07
C ASN A 411 10.27 2.30 16.50
N ILE A 412 11.08 2.73 15.54
CA ILE A 412 12.15 3.71 15.73
C ILE A 412 11.76 4.99 15.02
N THR A 413 11.90 6.12 15.69
CA THR A 413 11.80 7.45 15.08
C THR A 413 13.17 8.12 15.09
N GLY A 414 13.56 8.73 13.97
CA GLY A 414 14.76 9.56 13.94
C GLY A 414 15.24 9.86 12.53
N LYS A 415 15.88 11.03 12.40
CA LYS A 415 16.58 11.46 11.20
C LYS A 415 18.04 11.02 11.27
N LEU A 416 18.29 9.72 11.29
CA LEU A 416 19.65 9.22 11.12
C LEU A 416 20.01 9.40 9.64
N ASP A 417 21.23 9.87 9.37
CA ASP A 417 21.74 9.92 8.01
C ASP A 417 21.86 8.47 7.49
N PRO A 418 21.01 8.05 6.54
CA PRO A 418 21.02 6.67 6.08
C PRO A 418 22.31 6.32 5.34
N VAL A 419 23.18 7.29 5.02
CA VAL A 419 24.44 7.03 4.31
C VAL A 419 25.64 6.94 5.27
N ALA A 420 25.56 7.51 6.48
CA ALA A 420 26.67 7.53 7.43
C ALA A 420 26.56 6.48 8.56
N ASP A 421 25.35 6.06 8.94
CA ASP A 421 25.10 5.24 10.13
C ASP A 421 24.17 4.03 9.89
N ILE A 422 24.19 3.42 8.70
CA ILE A 422 23.78 2.01 8.55
C ILE A 422 24.85 1.16 9.25
N GLY A 423 24.73 1.01 10.58
CA GLY A 423 25.77 0.40 11.40
C GLY A 423 25.63 0.53 12.92
N LEU A 424 24.47 0.94 13.46
CA LEU A 424 24.33 1.14 14.90
C LEU A 424 24.57 -0.14 15.71
N ALA A 425 25.40 -0.03 16.74
CA ALA A 425 25.65 -1.10 17.70
C ALA A 425 24.35 -1.55 18.37
N GLY A 426 23.99 -2.83 18.21
CA GLY A 426 22.79 -3.42 18.80
C GLY A 426 21.55 -3.49 17.88
N THR A 427 21.64 -3.01 16.64
CA THR A 427 20.66 -3.32 15.59
C THR A 427 21.16 -4.48 14.71
N ALA A 428 20.33 -4.97 13.78
CA ALA A 428 20.69 -6.04 12.84
C ALA A 428 21.84 -5.68 11.88
N TRP A 429 22.33 -4.44 11.96
CA TRP A 429 23.36 -3.87 11.12
C TRP A 429 24.71 -3.67 11.82
N ASP A 430 25.00 -4.31 12.97
CA ASP A 430 26.34 -4.24 13.57
C ASP A 430 27.35 -5.11 12.77
N PRO A 431 28.30 -4.53 12.01
CA PRO A 431 29.26 -5.27 11.19
C PRO A 431 30.26 -6.08 12.03
N ARG A 432 30.23 -5.97 13.37
CA ARG A 432 31.04 -6.78 14.29
C ARG A 432 30.41 -8.13 14.61
N ARG A 433 29.13 -8.36 14.29
CA ARG A 433 28.48 -9.67 14.51
C ARG A 433 28.99 -10.75 13.55
N ASP A 434 29.26 -10.38 12.30
CA ASP A 434 29.55 -11.34 11.23
C ASP A 434 31.02 -11.83 11.21
N ARG A 435 31.91 -11.18 11.98
CA ARG A 435 33.32 -11.60 12.08
C ARG A 435 33.59 -12.73 13.08
N SER A 436 32.56 -13.31 13.69
CA SER A 436 32.71 -14.32 14.76
C SER A 436 32.44 -15.77 14.35
N ARG A 437 32.10 -16.04 13.06
CA ARG A 437 31.79 -17.41 12.60
C ARG A 437 32.68 -17.97 11.49
N GLN A 438 33.75 -17.29 11.09
CA GLN A 438 34.82 -17.88 10.29
C GLN A 438 36.14 -17.87 11.06
N SER A 439 36.54 -19.07 11.48
CA SER A 439 37.85 -19.53 11.97
C SER A 439 37.80 -20.15 13.38
N ASN A 440 37.49 -21.44 13.41
CA ASN A 440 38.11 -22.40 14.31
C ASN A 440 38.08 -23.75 13.60
N GLY A 441 39.04 -23.90 12.70
CA GLY A 441 39.25 -25.06 11.85
C GLY A 441 40.68 -25.03 11.34
N GLU A 442 41.64 -25.06 12.27
CA GLU A 442 42.95 -25.71 12.13
C GLU A 442 43.32 -26.33 13.48
#